data_AF-A0A951AJ35-F1
#
_entry.id   AF-A0A951AJ35-F1
#
_cell.length_a   1.000
_cell.length_b   1.000
_cell.length_c   1.000
_cell.angle_alpha   90.00
_cell.angle_beta   90.00
_cell.angle_gamma   90.00
#
_symmetry.space_group_name_H-M   'P 1'
#
loop_
_entity.id
_entity.type
_entity.pdbx_description
1 polymer ?
#
loop_
_entity_poly.entity_id
_entity_poly.type
_entity_poly.pdbx_seq_one_letter_code
_entity_poly.pdbx_strand_id
1 'polypeptide(L)'
;MPPPMEGTISLGIWDANDKLVRVLYNESKIDKFTVEENSLSTTWDGKNNMGEDLPAGKYRARGYLVGKLKVEDLGRVPSPPEGATNHVFVKLVMNPLAADTRSVMDVGVGFGANGVFLKTMDDLPLATISESLNPTRVLISKDGEKSADVWQDDGSNVEHLRISNIDKMIAFDCGFFELK
;
A
#
# COMPACT_ATOMS: atom_id res chain seq x y z
N MET A 1 15.01 -13.48 -12.65
CA MET A 1 13.88 -12.92 -13.43
C MET A 1 13.48 -11.57 -12.86
N PRO A 2 13.44 -10.50 -13.67
CA PRO A 2 13.06 -9.16 -13.20
C PRO A 2 11.58 -9.11 -12.79
N PRO A 3 11.18 -8.13 -11.95
CA PRO A 3 9.77 -7.94 -11.61
C PRO A 3 8.90 -7.76 -12.86
N PRO A 4 7.67 -8.28 -12.85
CA PRO A 4 6.77 -8.26 -14.01
C PRO A 4 6.25 -6.86 -14.38
N MET A 5 6.54 -5.84 -13.56
CA MET A 5 6.12 -4.46 -13.73
C MET A 5 7.15 -3.53 -13.07
N GLU A 6 7.38 -2.34 -13.62
CA GLU A 6 8.14 -1.30 -12.92
C GLU A 6 7.28 -0.64 -11.83
N GLY A 7 7.88 -0.35 -10.69
CA GLY A 7 7.16 0.21 -9.56
C GLY A 7 7.97 0.26 -8.28
N THR A 8 7.26 0.47 -7.17
CA THR A 8 7.78 0.42 -5.82
C THR A 8 7.21 -0.78 -5.07
N ILE A 9 7.96 -1.27 -4.10
CA ILE A 9 7.58 -2.40 -3.27
C ILE A 9 7.24 -1.91 -1.87
N SER A 10 6.03 -2.25 -1.42
CA SER A 10 5.65 -2.21 -0.02
C SER A 10 5.60 -3.63 0.53
N LEU A 11 6.32 -3.88 1.62
CA LEU A 11 6.49 -5.20 2.23
C LEU A 11 6.31 -5.07 3.74
N GLY A 12 5.40 -5.86 4.29
CA GLY A 12 5.14 -5.92 5.74
C GLY A 12 5.50 -7.27 6.34
N ILE A 13 5.55 -7.30 7.67
CA ILE A 13 5.60 -8.51 8.48
C ILE A 13 4.37 -8.54 9.37
N TRP A 14 3.65 -9.67 9.36
CA TRP A 14 2.47 -9.91 10.17
C TRP A 14 2.75 -11.00 11.20
N ASP A 15 2.18 -10.85 12.39
CA ASP A 15 2.17 -11.91 13.40
C ASP A 15 1.13 -13.00 13.07
N ALA A 16 1.02 -14.01 13.93
CA ALA A 16 0.10 -15.13 13.76
C ALA A 16 -1.40 -14.74 13.81
N ASN A 17 -1.73 -13.51 14.24
CA ASN A 17 -3.10 -12.97 14.29
C ASN A 17 -3.40 -12.06 13.09
N ASP A 18 -2.56 -12.08 12.06
CA ASP A 18 -2.64 -11.17 10.90
C ASP A 18 -2.58 -9.68 11.31
N LYS A 19 -1.89 -9.36 12.41
CA LYS A 19 -1.58 -7.97 12.77
C LYS A 19 -0.26 -7.55 12.13
N LEU A 20 -0.26 -6.43 11.39
CA LEU A 20 0.96 -5.83 10.87
C LEU A 20 1.84 -5.35 12.04
N VAL A 21 3.04 -5.94 12.17
CA VAL A 21 3.99 -5.64 13.26
C VAL A 21 5.19 -4.83 12.79
N ARG A 22 5.52 -4.89 11.49
CA ARG A 22 6.61 -4.14 10.87
C ARG A 22 6.25 -3.78 9.43
N VAL A 23 6.42 -2.52 9.06
CA VAL A 23 6.56 -2.12 7.66
C VAL A 23 8.04 -2.24 7.35
N LEU A 24 8.42 -3.31 6.64
CA LEU A 24 9.82 -3.59 6.33
C LEU A 24 10.32 -2.69 5.19
N TYR A 25 9.46 -2.49 4.19
CA TYR A 25 9.66 -1.53 3.11
C TYR A 25 8.37 -0.76 2.86
N ASN A 26 8.50 0.54 2.70
CA ASN A 26 7.42 1.44 2.28
C ASN A 26 7.85 2.09 0.96
N GLU A 27 7.09 1.87 -0.11
CA GLU A 27 7.33 2.48 -1.43
C GLU A 27 8.79 2.38 -1.92
N SER A 28 9.43 1.25 -1.64
CA SER A 28 10.87 1.11 -1.88
C SER A 28 11.18 0.65 -3.29
N LYS A 29 12.24 1.18 -3.88
CA LYS A 29 12.74 0.73 -5.18
C LYS A 29 13.35 -0.66 -5.07
N ILE A 30 13.36 -1.38 -6.19
CA ILE A 30 13.92 -2.73 -6.31
C ILE A 30 15.42 -2.78 -5.94
N ASP A 31 16.15 -1.68 -6.10
CA ASP A 31 17.56 -1.56 -5.72
C ASP A 31 17.83 -1.71 -4.22
N LYS A 32 16.79 -1.69 -3.38
CA LYS A 32 16.87 -1.95 -1.93
C LYS A 32 16.84 -3.44 -1.58
N PHE A 33 16.70 -4.31 -2.57
CA PHE A 33 16.65 -5.75 -2.42
C PHE A 33 17.91 -6.38 -2.99
N THR A 34 18.31 -7.53 -2.46
CA THR A 34 19.36 -8.35 -3.06
C THR A 34 18.77 -9.05 -4.28
N VAL A 35 19.36 -8.82 -5.44
CA VAL A 35 18.96 -9.47 -6.70
C VAL A 35 19.72 -10.78 -6.83
N GLU A 36 18.98 -11.88 -6.84
CA GLU A 36 19.46 -13.22 -7.13
C GLU A 36 19.03 -13.64 -8.54
N GLU A 37 19.51 -14.79 -9.02
CA GLU A 37 19.25 -15.25 -10.40
C GLU A 37 17.75 -15.24 -10.75
N ASN A 38 16.88 -15.62 -9.81
CA ASN A 38 15.44 -15.71 -10.00
C ASN A 38 14.58 -15.12 -8.88
N SER A 39 15.17 -14.31 -8.00
CA SER A 39 14.51 -13.80 -6.79
C SER A 39 14.98 -12.40 -6.41
N LEU A 40 14.13 -11.70 -5.67
CA LEU A 40 14.53 -10.59 -4.82
C LEU A 40 14.49 -11.07 -3.37
N SER A 41 15.54 -10.82 -2.62
CA SER A 41 15.63 -11.21 -1.21
C SER A 41 15.96 -10.01 -0.31
N THR A 42 15.57 -10.14 0.95
CA THR A 42 15.81 -9.16 2.02
C THR A 42 15.79 -9.88 3.37
N THR A 43 16.22 -9.19 4.42
CA THR A 43 16.24 -9.69 5.80
C THR A 43 15.43 -8.79 6.71
N TRP A 44 14.83 -9.39 7.73
CA TRP A 44 14.18 -8.68 8.82
C TRP A 44 14.96 -8.93 10.12
N ASP A 45 15.10 -7.88 10.92
CA ASP A 45 15.88 -7.85 12.16
C ASP A 45 15.14 -8.45 13.38
N GLY A 46 13.90 -8.93 13.20
CA GLY A 46 13.07 -9.43 14.30
C GLY A 46 12.40 -8.33 15.13
N LYS A 47 12.45 -7.07 14.69
CA LYS A 47 11.94 -5.91 15.44
C LYS A 47 10.69 -5.28 14.83
N ASN A 48 9.87 -4.66 15.66
CA ASN A 48 8.72 -3.86 15.20
C ASN A 48 9.14 -2.48 14.65
N ASN A 49 8.17 -1.65 14.25
CA ASN A 49 8.43 -0.29 13.75
C ASN A 49 9.09 0.65 14.79
N MET A 50 8.98 0.36 16.08
CA MET A 50 9.59 1.12 17.17
C MET A 50 11.02 0.65 17.49
N GLY A 51 11.53 -0.39 16.81
CA GLY A 51 12.85 -0.99 17.07
C GLY A 51 12.87 -1.97 18.23
N GLU A 52 11.71 -2.33 18.77
CA GLU A 52 11.57 -3.28 19.88
C GLU A 52 11.60 -4.72 19.35
N ASP A 53 12.26 -5.62 20.09
CA ASP A 53 12.31 -7.04 19.77
C ASP A 53 10.92 -7.68 19.87
N LEU A 54 10.56 -8.45 18.86
CA LEU A 54 9.32 -9.23 18.87
C LEU A 54 9.57 -10.63 19.44
N PRO A 55 8.54 -11.25 20.06
CA PRO A 55 8.67 -12.58 20.65
C PRO A 55 8.94 -13.64 19.58
N ALA A 56 9.63 -14.71 19.99
CA ALA A 56 9.76 -15.92 19.18
C ALA A 56 8.38 -16.44 18.78
N GLY A 57 8.25 -16.90 17.53
CA GLY A 57 6.97 -17.32 16.99
C GLY A 57 6.91 -17.27 15.47
N LYS A 58 5.73 -17.57 14.95
CA LYS A 58 5.47 -17.61 13.51
C LYS A 58 5.04 -16.23 13.00
N TYR A 59 5.67 -15.81 11.91
CA TYR A 59 5.38 -14.56 11.22
C TYR A 59 5.17 -14.83 9.72
N ARG A 60 4.54 -13.89 9.03
CA ARG A 60 4.33 -13.93 7.57
C ARG A 60 4.86 -12.65 6.94
N ALA A 61 5.57 -12.78 5.82
CA ALA A 61 5.96 -11.65 5.00
C ALA A 61 5.11 -11.65 3.72
N ARG A 62 4.49 -10.52 3.40
CA ARG A 62 3.73 -10.33 2.15
C ARG A 62 3.76 -8.86 1.73
N GLY A 63 3.43 -8.59 0.48
CA GLY A 63 3.54 -7.23 -0.01
C GLY A 63 2.88 -7.02 -1.35
N TYR A 64 3.12 -5.83 -1.87
CA TYR A 64 2.58 -5.34 -3.12
C TYR A 64 3.66 -4.63 -3.91
N LEU A 65 3.74 -4.95 -5.19
CA LEU A 65 4.43 -4.14 -6.17
C LEU A 65 3.41 -3.16 -6.75
N VAL A 66 3.60 -1.88 -6.47
CA VAL A 66 2.72 -0.80 -6.92
C VAL A 66 3.39 -0.11 -8.10
N GLY A 67 2.72 -0.15 -9.25
CA GLY A 67 3.17 0.51 -10.46
C GLY A 67 3.07 2.03 -10.34
N LYS A 68 3.54 2.74 -11.37
CA LYS A 68 3.49 4.20 -11.38
C LYS A 68 2.03 4.70 -11.38
N LEU A 69 1.60 5.19 -10.22
CA LEU A 69 0.36 5.95 -10.08
C LEU A 69 0.53 7.33 -10.70
N LYS A 70 -0.55 7.87 -11.27
CA LYS A 70 -0.62 9.27 -11.70
C LYS A 70 -1.60 9.97 -10.79
N VAL A 71 -1.14 10.96 -10.04
CA VAL A 71 -1.98 11.80 -9.20
C VAL A 71 -2.16 13.16 -9.87
N GLU A 72 -3.40 13.60 -9.98
CA GLU A 72 -3.78 14.90 -10.54
C GLU A 72 -4.59 15.68 -9.50
N ASP A 73 -4.18 16.91 -9.22
CA ASP A 73 -4.98 17.84 -8.42
C ASP A 73 -6.10 18.43 -9.28
N LEU A 74 -7.35 18.15 -8.91
CA LEU A 74 -8.56 18.64 -9.55
C LEU A 74 -9.11 19.91 -8.89
N GLY A 75 -8.40 20.43 -7.89
CA GLY A 75 -8.70 21.66 -7.18
C GLY A 75 -9.62 21.46 -5.98
N ARG A 76 -10.14 22.59 -5.48
CA ARG A 76 -10.98 22.62 -4.28
C ARG A 76 -12.46 22.41 -4.62
N VAL A 77 -13.13 21.66 -3.76
CA VAL A 77 -14.58 21.40 -3.83
C VAL A 77 -15.23 21.75 -2.48
N PRO A 78 -16.55 22.02 -2.43
CA PRO A 78 -17.22 22.35 -1.17
C PRO A 78 -17.34 21.15 -0.21
N SER A 79 -17.49 19.94 -0.74
CA SER A 79 -17.57 18.71 0.05
C SER A 79 -17.28 17.48 -0.82
N PRO A 80 -16.87 16.35 -0.20
CA PRO A 80 -16.87 15.05 -0.88
C PRO A 80 -18.30 14.64 -1.30
N PRO A 81 -18.45 13.76 -2.31
CA PRO A 81 -19.76 13.20 -2.66
C PRO A 81 -20.25 12.22 -1.57
N GLU A 82 -21.57 12.06 -1.47
CA GLU A 82 -22.23 11.23 -0.44
C GLU A 82 -21.81 9.74 -0.48
N GLY A 83 -21.36 9.25 -1.63
CA GLY A 83 -20.88 7.87 -1.82
C GLY A 83 -19.38 7.66 -1.56
N ALA A 84 -18.62 8.70 -1.20
CA ALA A 84 -17.21 8.55 -0.87
C ALA A 84 -17.03 7.82 0.46
N THR A 85 -16.19 6.80 0.48
CA THR A 85 -15.92 5.92 1.63
C THR A 85 -14.48 6.09 2.09
N ASN A 86 -14.00 5.26 3.02
CA ASN A 86 -12.58 5.20 3.38
C ASN A 86 -11.80 4.10 2.62
N HIS A 87 -12.45 3.35 1.73
CA HIS A 87 -11.85 2.23 1.01
C HIS A 87 -12.61 1.83 -0.27
N VAL A 88 -11.91 1.26 -1.24
CA VAL A 88 -12.47 0.80 -2.52
C VAL A 88 -11.88 -0.55 -2.95
N PHE A 89 -12.68 -1.35 -3.63
CA PHE A 89 -12.20 -2.57 -4.27
C PHE A 89 -11.46 -2.27 -5.57
N VAL A 90 -10.26 -2.81 -5.69
CA VAL A 90 -9.34 -2.63 -6.83
C VAL A 90 -8.97 -4.00 -7.40
N LYS A 91 -9.14 -4.16 -8.71
CA LYS A 91 -8.64 -5.34 -9.42
C LYS A 91 -7.11 -5.28 -9.48
N LEU A 92 -6.47 -6.39 -9.13
CA LEU A 92 -5.02 -6.52 -9.17
C LEU A 92 -4.57 -7.07 -10.53
N VAL A 93 -3.33 -6.74 -10.91
CA VAL A 93 -2.62 -7.46 -11.95
C VAL A 93 -2.22 -8.82 -11.38
N MET A 94 -2.54 -9.89 -12.11
CA MET A 94 -2.17 -11.25 -11.73
C MET A 94 -0.66 -11.37 -11.60
N ASN A 95 -0.19 -11.96 -10.51
CA ASN A 95 1.23 -12.24 -10.33
C ASN A 95 1.61 -13.46 -11.18
N PRO A 96 2.43 -13.32 -12.24
CA PRO A 96 2.82 -14.46 -13.07
C PRO A 96 3.77 -15.44 -12.35
N LEU A 97 4.33 -15.03 -11.21
CA LEU A 97 5.38 -15.76 -10.48
C LEU A 97 4.85 -16.53 -9.28
N ALA A 98 3.59 -16.29 -8.88
CA ALA A 98 3.02 -16.87 -7.68
C ALA A 98 1.69 -17.54 -7.99
N ALA A 99 1.34 -18.55 -7.19
CA ALA A 99 -0.02 -19.11 -7.16
C ALA A 99 -1.02 -18.17 -6.46
N ASP A 100 -0.65 -16.91 -6.23
CA ASP A 100 -1.51 -15.93 -5.57
C ASP A 100 -2.64 -15.54 -6.52
N THR A 101 -3.83 -16.07 -6.25
CA THR A 101 -5.03 -15.89 -7.06
C THR A 101 -5.82 -14.65 -6.69
N ARG A 102 -5.30 -13.79 -5.78
CA ARG A 102 -5.95 -12.53 -5.42
C ARG A 102 -6.09 -11.63 -6.63
N SER A 103 -7.31 -11.58 -7.16
CA SER A 103 -7.68 -10.77 -8.31
C SER A 103 -8.30 -9.43 -7.93
N VAL A 104 -8.72 -9.28 -6.67
CA VAL A 104 -9.31 -8.06 -6.11
C VAL A 104 -8.76 -7.83 -4.71
N MET A 105 -8.43 -6.58 -4.40
CA MET A 105 -8.00 -6.11 -3.09
C MET A 105 -8.92 -4.99 -2.62
N ASP A 106 -9.15 -4.93 -1.32
CA ASP A 106 -9.74 -3.78 -0.66
C ASP A 106 -8.64 -2.77 -0.28
N VAL A 107 -8.70 -1.58 -0.88
CA VAL A 107 -7.69 -0.51 -0.76
C VAL A 107 -8.27 0.65 0.01
N GLY A 108 -7.69 0.92 1.17
CA GLY A 108 -8.02 2.07 2.00
C GLY A 108 -7.24 3.33 1.62
N VAL A 109 -7.73 4.46 2.09
CA VAL A 109 -6.97 5.72 2.21
C VAL A 109 -6.66 6.01 3.67
N GLY A 110 -5.47 6.51 3.92
CA GLY A 110 -5.02 6.94 5.24
C GLY A 110 -4.19 8.21 5.16
N PHE A 111 -3.89 8.78 6.32
CA PHE A 111 -3.00 9.92 6.44
C PHE A 111 -2.12 9.78 7.68
N GLY A 112 -0.97 10.45 7.66
CA GLY A 112 0.01 10.45 8.73
C GLY A 112 1.06 11.54 8.54
N ALA A 113 2.20 11.42 9.22
CA ALA A 113 3.24 12.46 9.22
C ALA A 113 3.80 12.81 7.83
N ASN A 114 3.70 11.90 6.86
CA ASN A 114 4.22 12.07 5.50
C ASN A 114 3.12 12.43 4.48
N GLY A 115 1.90 12.71 4.95
CA GLY A 115 0.77 13.08 4.11
C GLY A 115 -0.26 11.97 3.95
N VAL A 116 -0.96 11.99 2.81
CA VAL A 116 -2.05 11.05 2.47
C VAL A 116 -1.51 9.92 1.61
N PHE A 117 -1.91 8.70 1.90
CA PHE A 117 -1.45 7.49 1.22
C PHE A 117 -2.56 6.46 1.02
N LEU A 118 -2.42 5.64 -0.02
CA LEU A 118 -3.15 4.38 -0.16
C LEU A 118 -2.57 3.34 0.79
N LYS A 119 -3.43 2.50 1.35
CA LYS A 119 -3.03 1.40 2.23
C LYS A 119 -3.89 0.16 2.04
N THR A 120 -3.40 -0.98 2.49
CA THR A 120 -4.25 -2.16 2.72
C THR A 120 -5.14 -1.95 3.94
N MET A 121 -6.19 -2.76 4.07
CA MET A 121 -7.08 -2.72 5.25
C MET A 121 -6.43 -3.19 6.55
N ASP A 122 -5.28 -3.87 6.46
CA ASP A 122 -4.41 -4.25 7.59
C ASP A 122 -3.20 -3.30 7.75
N ASP A 123 -3.35 -2.07 7.26
CA ASP A 123 -2.50 -0.90 7.50
C ASP A 123 -1.13 -0.87 6.82
N LEU A 124 -0.82 -1.76 5.88
CA LEU A 124 0.41 -1.63 5.07
C LEU A 124 0.26 -0.44 4.11
N PRO A 125 1.11 0.61 4.22
CA PRO A 125 1.11 1.71 3.26
C PRO A 125 1.60 1.24 1.89
N LEU A 126 0.93 1.69 0.83
CA LEU A 126 1.16 1.23 -0.55
C LEU A 126 1.76 2.33 -1.43
N ALA A 127 1.22 3.54 -1.34
CA ALA A 127 1.65 4.66 -2.17
C ALA A 127 1.24 6.00 -1.56
N THR A 128 2.15 6.96 -1.48
CA THR A 128 1.88 8.34 -1.09
C THR A 128 1.26 9.07 -2.27
N ILE A 129 0.12 9.70 -2.04
CA ILE A 129 -0.65 10.39 -3.08
C ILE A 129 -0.68 11.90 -2.91
N SER A 130 -0.36 12.40 -1.71
CA SER A 130 -0.31 13.83 -1.41
C SER A 130 0.55 14.08 -0.17
N GLU A 131 1.31 15.16 -0.16
CA GLU A 131 2.14 15.60 0.98
C GLU A 131 1.37 16.50 1.96
N SER A 132 0.02 16.56 1.87
CA SER A 132 -0.80 17.39 2.76
C SER A 132 -0.60 17.03 4.22
N LEU A 133 -0.13 17.99 5.02
CA LEU A 133 0.44 17.72 6.35
C LEU A 133 -0.59 17.63 7.48
N ASN A 134 -1.84 18.07 7.29
CA ASN A 134 -2.85 18.08 8.36
C ASN A 134 -4.29 17.71 7.91
N PRO A 135 -4.49 16.65 7.11
CA PRO A 135 -5.84 16.17 6.84
C PRO A 135 -6.50 15.70 8.14
N THR A 136 -7.74 16.11 8.36
CA THR A 136 -8.60 15.63 9.44
C THR A 136 -9.44 14.43 8.99
N ARG A 137 -9.70 14.33 7.68
CA ARG A 137 -10.44 13.25 7.04
C ARG A 137 -9.96 13.06 5.61
N VAL A 138 -9.91 11.81 5.17
CA VAL A 138 -9.67 11.45 3.78
C VAL A 138 -10.70 10.42 3.35
N LEU A 139 -11.30 10.63 2.18
CA LEU A 139 -12.26 9.72 1.57
C LEU A 139 -11.83 9.36 0.15
N ILE A 140 -12.32 8.24 -0.35
CA ILE A 140 -12.03 7.69 -1.67
C ILE A 140 -13.31 7.16 -2.33
N SER A 141 -13.38 7.25 -3.65
CA SER A 141 -14.42 6.61 -4.46
C SER A 141 -13.83 6.15 -5.78
N LYS A 142 -14.38 5.09 -6.38
CA LYS A 142 -13.97 4.66 -7.71
C LYS A 142 -14.44 5.67 -8.75
N ASP A 143 -13.56 5.99 -9.69
CA ASP A 143 -13.88 6.64 -10.95
C ASP A 143 -13.55 5.64 -12.07
N GLY A 144 -14.43 4.64 -12.25
CA GLY A 144 -14.17 3.50 -13.13
C GLY A 144 -13.16 2.48 -12.57
N GLU A 145 -12.69 1.57 -13.44
CA GLU A 145 -11.87 0.42 -13.00
C GLU A 145 -10.43 0.80 -12.65
N LYS A 146 -9.84 1.79 -13.33
CA LYS A 146 -8.41 2.12 -13.27
C LYS A 146 -8.09 3.40 -12.51
N SER A 147 -9.13 4.09 -12.03
CA SER A 147 -8.99 5.34 -11.30
C SER A 147 -9.84 5.35 -10.05
N ALA A 148 -9.45 6.23 -9.14
CA ALA A 148 -10.20 6.58 -7.95
C ALA A 148 -9.99 8.07 -7.67
N ASP A 149 -11.04 8.72 -7.19
CA ASP A 149 -10.98 10.08 -6.70
C ASP A 149 -10.81 10.05 -5.18
N VAL A 150 -9.97 10.95 -4.67
CA VAL A 150 -9.66 11.11 -3.25
C VAL A 150 -10.00 12.54 -2.84
N TRP A 151 -10.68 12.67 -1.72
CA TRP A 151 -10.97 13.95 -1.09
C TRP A 151 -10.23 14.03 0.24
N GLN A 152 -9.35 15.02 0.38
CA GLN A 152 -8.63 15.31 1.63
C GLN A 152 -9.18 16.60 2.23
N ASP A 153 -9.59 16.53 3.49
CA ASP A 153 -10.28 17.59 4.22
C ASP A 153 -9.44 18.03 5.41
N ASP A 154 -8.98 19.28 5.42
CA ASP A 154 -8.17 19.88 6.50
C ASP A 154 -9.02 20.61 7.56
N GLY A 155 -10.35 20.52 7.47
CA GLY A 155 -11.31 21.24 8.30
C GLY A 155 -11.68 22.63 7.78
N SER A 156 -10.97 23.15 6.77
CA SER A 156 -11.23 24.44 6.12
C SER A 156 -11.49 24.29 4.61
N ASN A 157 -10.76 23.40 3.96
CA ASN A 157 -10.83 23.13 2.53
C ASN A 157 -10.94 21.63 2.29
N VAL A 158 -11.65 21.28 1.21
CA VAL A 158 -11.62 19.93 0.67
C VAL A 158 -10.92 19.98 -0.68
N GLU A 159 -9.75 19.34 -0.75
CA GLU A 159 -9.00 19.17 -2.00
C GLU A 159 -9.38 17.85 -2.65
N HIS A 160 -9.55 17.89 -3.97
CA HIS A 160 -9.98 16.75 -4.79
C HIS A 160 -8.83 16.30 -5.67
N LEU A 161 -8.41 15.06 -5.50
CA LEU A 161 -7.32 14.44 -6.25
C LEU A 161 -7.87 13.28 -7.07
N ARG A 162 -7.36 13.11 -8.30
CA ARG A 162 -7.59 11.90 -9.09
C ARG A 162 -6.35 11.04 -9.12
N ILE A 163 -6.49 9.78 -8.74
CA ILE A 163 -5.47 8.75 -8.86
C ILE A 163 -5.82 7.87 -10.06
N SER A 164 -4.95 7.83 -11.06
CA SER A 164 -5.03 6.89 -12.17
C SER A 164 -4.01 5.77 -12.02
N ASN A 165 -4.25 4.65 -12.72
CA ASN A 165 -3.48 3.41 -12.67
C ASN A 165 -3.54 2.70 -11.30
N ILE A 166 -4.62 2.89 -10.54
CA ILE A 166 -4.77 2.23 -9.23
C ILE A 166 -4.84 0.70 -9.36
N ASP A 167 -5.23 0.18 -10.53
CA ASP A 167 -5.23 -1.24 -10.88
C ASP A 167 -3.83 -1.82 -11.15
N LYS A 168 -2.79 -0.98 -11.26
CA LYS A 168 -1.40 -1.41 -11.47
C LYS A 168 -0.75 -1.82 -10.16
N MET A 169 -1.30 -2.87 -9.55
CA MET A 169 -0.78 -3.45 -8.31
C MET A 169 -0.69 -4.96 -8.45
N ILE A 170 0.43 -5.55 -8.02
CA ILE A 170 0.64 -6.99 -7.99
C ILE A 170 0.86 -7.40 -6.55
N ALA A 171 0.00 -8.30 -6.04
CA ALA A 171 0.21 -8.90 -4.74
C ALA A 171 1.28 -10.00 -4.82
N PHE A 172 2.06 -10.14 -3.76
CA PHE A 172 2.96 -11.27 -3.58
C PHE A 172 2.98 -11.71 -2.11
N ASP A 173 3.32 -12.97 -1.90
CA ASP A 173 3.43 -13.59 -0.58
C ASP A 173 4.80 -14.27 -0.48
N CYS A 174 5.57 -13.89 0.52
CA CYS A 174 6.88 -14.47 0.80
C CYS A 174 6.77 -15.68 1.74
N GLY A 175 5.56 -16.01 2.20
CA GLY A 175 5.27 -17.16 3.04
C GLY A 175 5.50 -16.89 4.52
N PHE A 176 5.51 -17.98 5.28
CA PHE A 176 5.69 -17.97 6.72
C PHE A 176 7.10 -18.35 7.12
N PHE A 177 7.57 -17.79 8.23
CA PHE A 177 8.86 -18.11 8.84
C PHE A 177 8.76 -18.02 10.36
N GLU A 178 9.73 -18.61 11.06
CA GLU A 178 9.80 -18.59 12.52
C GLU A 178 10.94 -17.70 13.00
N LEU A 179 10.61 -16.77 13.91
CA LEU A 179 11.59 -16.06 14.72
C LEU A 179 11.93 -16.95 15.92
N LYS A 180 13.22 -17.21 16.14
CA LYS A 180 13.74 -18.07 17.20
C LYS A 180 14.25 -17.27 18.39
#